data_AF-A0A4Q7FW91-F1
#
_entry.id   AF-A0A4Q7FW91-F1
#
_cell.length_a   1.000
_cell.length_b   1.000
_cell.length_c   1.000
_cell.angle_alpha   90.00
_cell.angle_beta   90.00
_cell.angle_gamma   90.00
#
_symmetry.space_group_name_H-M   'P 1'
#
loop_
_entity.id
_entity.type
_entity.pdbx_description
1 polymer ?
#
loop_
_entity_poly.entity_id
_entity_poly.type
_entity_poly.pdbx_seq_one_letter_code
_entity_poly.pdbx_strand_id
1 'polypeptide(L)'
;MPVRKRKDRRKQAAGLDEWETALEAGFDLFGDLADAGVQTDAYGRPDPEDARQAWQRFGMEIMQRPRHPLLGPPWGLTEFGEP
;
A
#
# COMPACT_ATOMS: atom_id res chain seq x y z
N MET A 1 -15.91 16.90 -7.99
CA MET A 1 -14.79 15.95 -7.86
C MET A 1 -15.27 14.56 -8.31
N PRO A 2 -14.52 13.80 -9.11
CA PRO A 2 -14.97 12.49 -9.55
C PRO A 2 -14.75 11.49 -8.43
N VAL A 3 -15.83 11.00 -7.83
CA VAL A 3 -15.77 9.88 -6.89
C VAL A 3 -15.47 8.64 -7.74
N ARG A 4 -14.28 8.03 -7.56
CA ARG A 4 -13.86 6.83 -8.30
C ARG A 4 -14.99 5.79 -8.21
N LYS A 5 -15.53 5.39 -9.37
CA LYS A 5 -16.59 4.38 -9.45
C LYS A 5 -16.08 3.10 -8.79
N ARG A 6 -16.80 2.61 -7.78
CA ARG A 6 -16.63 1.27 -7.21
C ARG A 6 -16.72 0.26 -8.35
N LYS A 7 -15.58 -0.18 -8.88
CA LYS A 7 -15.53 -1.35 -9.76
C LYS A 7 -15.97 -2.53 -8.89
N ASP A 8 -16.83 -3.38 -9.41
CA ASP A 8 -17.08 -4.71 -8.87
C ASP A 8 -15.74 -5.48 -8.80
N ARG A 9 -15.01 -5.29 -7.70
CA ARG A 9 -13.61 -5.74 -7.52
C ARG A 9 -13.52 -6.96 -6.60
N ARG A 10 -14.59 -7.76 -6.54
CA ARG A 10 -14.52 -9.06 -5.86
C ARG A 10 -13.48 -9.93 -6.58
N LYS A 11 -12.31 -10.08 -5.95
CA LYS A 11 -11.21 -11.03 -6.26
C LYS A 11 -10.15 -10.64 -7.29
N GLN A 12 -9.79 -9.37 -7.46
CA GLN A 12 -8.47 -9.06 -8.05
C GLN A 12 -7.48 -8.82 -6.92
N ALA A 13 -6.39 -9.58 -6.90
CA ALA A 13 -5.29 -9.37 -5.95
C ALA A 13 -4.82 -7.92 -6.03
N ALA A 14 -4.65 -7.28 -4.88
CA ALA A 14 -4.16 -5.90 -4.77
C ALA A 14 -2.81 -5.77 -5.52
N GLY A 15 -2.72 -4.78 -6.40
CA GLY A 15 -1.52 -4.46 -7.17
C GLY A 15 -0.71 -3.33 -6.53
N LEU A 16 0.30 -2.85 -7.26
CA LEU A 16 1.19 -1.78 -6.83
C LEU A 16 0.43 -0.51 -6.42
N ASP A 17 -0.55 -0.08 -7.22
CA ASP A 17 -1.32 1.14 -6.95
C ASP A 17 -2.13 1.07 -5.65
N GLU A 18 -2.69 -0.11 -5.31
CA GLU A 18 -3.41 -0.29 -4.04
C GLU A 18 -2.45 -0.34 -2.85
N TRP A 19 -1.27 -0.94 -3.04
CA TRP A 19 -0.26 -1.09 -1.99
C TRP A 19 0.61 0.15 -1.79
N GLU A 20 0.72 1.05 -2.77
CA GLU A 20 1.63 2.21 -2.73
C GLU A 20 1.41 3.05 -1.47
N THR A 21 0.16 3.45 -1.21
CA THR A 21 -0.14 4.33 -0.07
C THR A 21 0.17 3.64 1.25
N ALA A 22 -0.19 2.37 1.39
CA ALA A 22 0.04 1.62 2.62
C ALA A 22 1.53 1.31 2.86
N LEU A 23 2.29 1.02 1.81
CA LEU A 23 3.74 0.78 1.91
C LEU A 23 4.53 2.08 2.08
N GLU A 24 3.99 3.21 1.63
CA GLU A 24 4.58 4.53 1.85
C GLU A 24 4.31 5.06 3.26
N ALA A 25 3.06 5.01 3.73
CA ALA A 25 2.61 5.66 4.96
C ALA A 25 2.38 4.69 6.15
N GLY A 26 2.29 3.39 5.90
CA GLY A 26 2.02 2.35 6.91
C GLY A 26 0.54 2.07 7.17
N PHE A 27 -0.37 2.72 6.44
CA PHE A 27 -1.80 2.51 6.55
C PHE A 27 -2.51 2.86 5.24
N ASP A 28 -3.65 2.21 5.00
CA ASP A 28 -4.52 2.43 3.86
C ASP A 28 -5.36 3.70 4.04
N LEU A 29 -4.81 4.84 3.60
CA LEU A 29 -5.47 6.14 3.70
C LEU A 29 -6.76 6.23 2.86
N PHE A 30 -6.84 5.47 1.76
CA PHE A 30 -7.91 5.61 0.76
C PHE A 30 -8.92 4.45 0.79
N GLY A 31 -8.67 3.40 1.57
CA GLY A 31 -9.47 2.19 1.57
C GLY A 31 -9.22 1.29 0.36
N ASP A 32 -8.17 1.55 -0.43
CA ASP A 32 -7.89 0.84 -1.68
C ASP A 32 -7.46 -0.61 -1.42
N LEU A 33 -6.77 -0.89 -0.29
CA LEU A 33 -6.43 -2.25 0.14
C LEU A 33 -7.66 -3.01 0.61
N ALA A 34 -8.49 -2.37 1.44
CA ALA A 34 -9.73 -2.95 1.91
C ALA A 34 -10.69 -3.26 0.75
N ASP A 35 -10.84 -2.36 -0.23
CA ASP A 35 -11.63 -2.58 -1.44
C ASP A 35 -11.05 -3.67 -2.35
N ALA A 36 -9.72 -3.90 -2.32
CA ALA A 36 -9.06 -5.00 -3.00
C ALA A 36 -9.13 -6.35 -2.26
N GLY A 37 -9.71 -6.36 -1.05
CA GLY A 37 -9.89 -7.56 -0.24
C GLY A 37 -8.69 -7.94 0.63
N VAL A 38 -7.73 -7.03 0.82
CA VAL A 38 -6.66 -7.18 1.80
C VAL A 38 -7.22 -6.84 3.19
N GLN A 39 -6.90 -7.66 4.18
CA GLN A 39 -7.37 -7.45 5.54
C GLN A 39 -6.59 -6.31 6.19
N THR A 40 -7.31 -5.31 6.70
CA THR A 40 -6.76 -4.18 7.45
C THR A 40 -7.41 -4.08 8.83
N ASP A 41 -6.70 -3.51 9.80
CA ASP A 41 -7.23 -3.27 11.14
C ASP A 41 -8.21 -2.07 11.18
N ALA A 42 -8.73 -1.77 12.38
CA ALA A 42 -9.65 -0.64 12.58
C ALA A 42 -9.01 0.74 12.28
N TYR A 43 -7.69 0.81 12.14
CA TYR A 43 -6.91 2.00 11.81
C TYR A 43 -6.40 1.98 10.36
N GLY A 44 -6.85 1.02 9.55
CA GLY A 44 -6.44 0.87 8.15
C GLY A 44 -5.04 0.28 7.97
N ARG A 45 -4.42 -0.29 9.00
CA ARG A 45 -3.09 -0.91 8.88
C ARG A 45 -3.23 -2.30 8.28
N PRO A 46 -2.50 -2.64 7.20
CA PRO A 46 -2.48 -4.00 6.69
C PRO A 46 -1.82 -4.95 7.68
N ASP A 47 -2.12 -6.24 7.55
CA ASP A 47 -1.39 -7.27 8.28
C ASP A 47 0.13 -7.20 7.96
N PRO A 48 1.02 -7.30 8.96
CA PRO A 48 2.45 -7.15 8.75
C PRO A 48 3.06 -8.23 7.83
N GLU A 49 2.50 -9.44 7.77
CA GLU A 49 2.98 -10.48 6.84
C GLU A 49 2.57 -10.18 5.41
N ASP A 50 1.33 -9.75 5.17
CA ASP A 50 0.85 -9.31 3.85
C ASP A 50 1.64 -8.08 3.38
N ALA A 51 1.85 -7.11 4.26
CA ALA A 51 2.63 -5.91 3.97
C ALA A 51 4.08 -6.24 3.63
N ARG A 52 4.71 -7.18 4.34
CA ARG A 52 6.07 -7.65 4.01
C ARG A 52 6.12 -8.33 2.64
N GLN A 53 5.16 -9.20 2.33
CA GLN A 53 5.09 -9.87 1.03
C GLN A 53 4.86 -8.86 -0.11
N ALA A 54 4.01 -7.86 0.12
CA ALA A 54 3.80 -6.77 -0.83
C ALA A 54 5.07 -5.93 -0.99
N TRP A 55 5.79 -5.65 0.10
CA TRP A 55 7.06 -4.91 0.07
C TRP A 55 8.13 -5.65 -0.75
N GLN A 56 8.29 -6.96 -0.59
CA GLN A 56 9.23 -7.75 -1.42
C GLN A 56 8.86 -7.74 -2.91
N ARG A 57 7.58 -7.58 -3.25
CA ARG A 57 7.10 -7.60 -4.65
C ARG A 57 7.16 -6.23 -5.30
N PHE A 58 6.84 -5.18 -4.55
CA PHE A 58 6.57 -3.84 -5.07
C PHE A 58 7.52 -2.76 -4.53
N GLY A 59 8.28 -3.05 -3.47
CA GLY A 59 9.12 -2.08 -2.78
C GLY A 59 10.17 -1.44 -3.69
N MET A 60 10.78 -2.21 -4.59
CA MET A 60 11.72 -1.66 -5.57
C MET A 60 11.05 -0.65 -6.53
N GLU A 61 9.81 -0.88 -6.94
CA GLU A 61 9.08 0.05 -7.81
C GLU A 61 8.69 1.31 -7.04
N ILE A 62 8.27 1.17 -5.78
CA ILE A 62 7.93 2.30 -4.89
C ILE A 62 9.16 3.18 -4.64
N MET A 63 10.33 2.58 -4.42
CA MET A 63 11.58 3.34 -4.23
C MET A 63 12.04 4.08 -5.49
N GLN A 64 11.65 3.62 -6.68
CA GLN A 64 11.96 4.29 -7.95
C GLN A 64 10.99 5.43 -8.28
N ARG A 65 9.81 5.49 -7.63
CA ARG A 65 8.86 6.57 -7.87
C ARG A 65 9.36 7.88 -7.25
N PRO A 66 9.15 9.02 -7.93
CA PRO A 66 9.55 10.32 -7.41
C PRO A 66 8.74 10.65 -6.15
N ARG A 67 9.42 10.78 -5.01
CA ARG A 67 8.82 11.14 -3.72
C ARG A 67 9.10 12.60 -3.40
N HIS A 68 8.18 13.20 -2.64
CA HIS A 68 8.41 14.55 -2.14
C HIS A 68 9.61 14.54 -1.16
N PRO A 69 10.60 15.44 -1.29
CA PRO A 69 11.84 15.38 -0.50
C PRO A 69 11.64 15.59 1.01
N LEU A 70 10.48 16.11 1.43
CA LEU A 70 10.10 16.23 2.85
C LEU A 70 9.38 15.00 3.39
N LEU A 71 8.89 14.10 2.52
CA LEU A 71 8.41 12.80 2.96
C LEU A 71 9.65 11.98 3.25
N GLY A 72 9.81 11.54 4.51
CA GLY A 72 10.91 10.68 4.93
C GLY A 72 10.95 9.35 4.17
N PRO A 73 11.78 8.39 4.62
CA PRO A 73 11.82 7.07 4.00
C PRO A 73 10.42 6.43 3.99
N PRO A 74 10.11 5.57 2.98
CA PRO A 74 8.87 4.80 2.98
C PRO A 74 8.74 4.03 4.30
N TRP A 75 7.51 3.89 4.79
CA TRP A 75 7.25 3.04 5.95
C TRP A 75 7.76 1.62 5.71
N GLY A 76 7.54 1.05 4.51
CA GLY A 76 8.05 -0.28 4.15
C GLY A 76 9.57 -0.41 4.28
N LEU A 77 10.32 0.63 3.91
CA LEU A 77 11.78 0.66 4.08
C LEU A 77 12.18 0.73 5.55
N THR A 78 11.41 1.47 6.35
CA THR A 78 11.68 1.65 7.78
C THR A 78 11.34 0.40 8.59
N GLU A 79 10.24 -0.28 8.24
CA GLU A 79 9.72 -1.43 8.97
C GLU A 79 10.33 -2.77 8.51
N PHE A 80 10.56 -2.93 7.21
CA PHE A 80 11.01 -4.20 6.62
C PHE A 80 12.44 -4.16 6.05
N GLY A 81 13.02 -2.96 5.88
CA GLY A 81 14.34 -2.79 5.27
C GLY A 81 14.29 -2.75 3.74
N GLU A 82 15.43 -3.01 3.11
CA GLU A 82 15.52 -3.07 1.65
C GLU A 82 14.69 -4.25 1.11
N PRO A 83 13.82 -4.02 0.11
CA PRO A 83 12.94 -5.04 -0.48
C PRO A 83 13.68 -6.10 -1.30
#